data_AF-A0AAU6E9U2-F1
#
_entry.id   AF-A0AAU6E9U2-F1
#
_cell.length_a   1.000
_cell.length_b   1.000
_cell.length_c   1.000
_cell.angle_alpha   90.00
_cell.angle_beta   90.00
_cell.angle_gamma   90.00
#
_symmetry.space_group_name_H-M   'P 1'
#
loop_
_entity.id
_entity.type
_entity.pdbx_description
1 polymer ?
#
loop_
_entity_poly.entity_id
_entity_poly.type
_entity_poly.pdbx_seq_one_letter_code
_entity_poly.pdbx_strand_id
1 'polypeptide(L)'
;MLERTRAMVFVFDSVICDLFAGVDTSAVTDDIRARLPPPSPSTLSAGAAFLMATNPLRMVAYTHEVSAAHGDEAEDILRAAETSAAMTAVPAPGVRQVLLACQASGRNVAVVGSHYSATIESYLDRHELRQLAGPIIGYRHHRPSGRPMGTALVRRARKALAMNPAECTVVGASAQTMMIAADIGTQAIGVAGLRESRKHLAGINGSVVVPSLPHLADALAMVPIGGGITSPM
;
A
#
# COMPACT_ATOMS: atom_id res chain seq x y z
N MET A 1 12.36 0.77 -19.16
CA MET A 1 11.79 1.04 -17.81
C MET A 1 12.60 0.33 -16.74
N LEU A 2 12.51 -1.01 -16.65
CA LEU A 2 13.15 -1.80 -15.59
C LEU A 2 14.67 -1.61 -15.47
N GLU A 3 15.40 -1.41 -16.57
CA GLU A 3 16.84 -1.11 -16.56
C GLU A 3 17.23 0.08 -15.69
N ARG A 4 16.33 1.08 -15.57
CA ARG A 4 16.53 2.30 -14.77
C ARG A 4 15.93 2.17 -13.36
N THR A 5 15.05 1.21 -13.13
CA THR A 5 14.43 0.95 -11.83
C THR A 5 15.46 0.36 -10.88
N ARG A 6 15.92 1.15 -9.90
CA ARG A 6 16.81 0.72 -8.80
C ARG A 6 16.05 0.32 -7.54
N ALA A 7 14.82 0.81 -7.37
CA ALA A 7 13.97 0.43 -6.26
C ALA A 7 12.51 0.22 -6.65
N MET A 8 11.87 -0.76 -6.01
CA MET A 8 10.47 -1.08 -6.18
C MET A 8 9.70 -0.80 -4.89
N VAL A 9 8.59 -0.08 -5.02
CA VAL A 9 7.71 0.29 -3.91
C VAL A 9 6.39 -0.45 -4.09
N PHE A 10 6.17 -1.50 -3.29
CA PHE A 10 4.97 -2.33 -3.37
C PHE A 10 3.87 -1.79 -2.46
N VAL A 11 2.65 -1.69 -2.98
CA VAL A 11 1.47 -1.41 -2.16
C VAL A 11 1.08 -2.65 -1.35
N PHE A 12 0.96 -2.48 -0.04
CA PHE A 12 0.59 -3.55 0.88
C PHE A 12 -0.81 -4.11 0.57
N ASP A 13 -1.85 -3.34 0.86
CA ASP A 13 -3.26 -3.71 0.70
C ASP A 13 -3.75 -3.46 -0.74
N SER A 14 -3.23 -4.26 -1.67
CA SER A 14 -3.71 -4.48 -3.04
C SER A 14 -2.71 -5.28 -3.88
N VAL A 15 -1.44 -5.37 -3.46
CA VAL A 15 -0.39 -6.12 -4.18
C VAL A 15 0.25 -7.18 -3.32
N ILE A 16 0.65 -6.86 -2.08
CA ILE A 16 1.21 -7.86 -1.15
C ILE A 16 0.10 -8.77 -0.63
N CYS A 17 -1.05 -8.19 -0.29
CA CYS A 17 -2.23 -8.92 0.13
C CYS A 17 -3.50 -8.10 -0.16
N ASP A 18 -4.64 -8.73 0.08
CA ASP A 18 -5.89 -8.04 0.39
C ASP A 18 -6.11 -8.24 1.90
N LEU A 19 -5.82 -7.19 2.69
CA LEU A 19 -5.75 -7.28 4.14
C LEU A 19 -7.12 -7.67 4.74
N PHE A 20 -8.18 -7.10 4.17
CA PHE A 20 -9.54 -7.29 4.64
C PHE A 20 -10.35 -8.27 3.78
N ALA A 21 -9.68 -9.14 3.01
CA ALA A 21 -10.35 -10.19 2.25
C ALA A 21 -11.22 -11.06 3.18
N GLY A 22 -12.54 -11.01 2.98
CA GLY A 22 -13.51 -11.74 3.81
C GLY A 22 -13.74 -11.15 5.21
N VAL A 23 -13.24 -9.95 5.49
CA VAL A 23 -13.48 -9.21 6.75
C VAL A 23 -14.51 -8.12 6.51
N ASP A 24 -15.55 -8.09 7.35
CA ASP A 24 -16.52 -7.00 7.33
C ASP A 24 -15.93 -5.74 8.00
N THR A 25 -15.46 -4.81 7.18
CA THR A 25 -14.90 -3.53 7.65
C THR A 25 -15.97 -2.56 8.16
N SER A 26 -17.25 -2.81 7.88
CA SER A 26 -18.34 -1.98 8.42
C SER A 26 -18.49 -2.16 9.93
N ALA A 27 -18.26 -3.37 10.45
CA ALA A 27 -18.24 -3.66 11.88
C ALA A 27 -17.21 -2.82 12.64
N VAL A 28 -16.04 -2.54 12.04
CA VAL A 28 -15.03 -1.65 12.64
C VAL A 28 -15.56 -0.23 12.79
N THR A 29 -16.31 0.24 11.79
CA THR A 29 -16.90 1.57 11.82
C THR A 29 -18.04 1.64 12.84
N ASP A 30 -18.81 0.55 12.98
CA ASP A 30 -19.87 0.42 13.96
C ASP A 30 -19.32 0.38 15.40
N ASP A 31 -18.21 -0.34 15.64
CA ASP A 31 -17.53 -0.36 16.93
C ASP A 31 -17.04 1.02 17.36
N ILE A 32 -16.45 1.78 16.42
CA ILE A 32 -16.06 3.17 16.66
C ILE A 32 -17.29 4.03 16.99
N ARG A 33 -18.40 3.88 16.24
CA ARG A 33 -19.64 4.65 16.49
C ARG A 33 -20.35 4.26 17.78
N ALA A 34 -20.23 3.02 18.24
CA ALA A 34 -20.86 2.57 19.47
C ALA A 34 -20.21 3.18 20.73
N ARG A 35 -18.94 3.56 20.64
CA ARG A 35 -18.16 4.07 21.78
C ARG A 35 -17.92 5.57 21.74
N LEU A 36 -18.04 6.19 20.57
CA LEU A 36 -17.62 7.57 20.35
C LEU A 36 -18.77 8.43 19.83
N PRO A 37 -18.76 9.74 20.15
CA PRO A 37 -19.84 10.63 19.79
C PRO A 37 -20.11 10.62 18.28
N PRO A 38 -21.38 10.54 17.85
CA PRO A 38 -21.71 10.49 16.44
C PRO A 38 -21.44 11.86 15.76
N PRO A 39 -21.07 11.86 14.47
CA PRO A 39 -21.02 13.10 13.70
C PRO A 39 -22.39 13.79 13.68
N SER A 40 -22.40 15.12 13.85
CA SER A 40 -23.63 15.90 13.77
C SER A 40 -24.28 15.73 12.39
N PRO A 41 -25.52 15.21 12.28
CA PRO A 41 -26.15 14.90 10.99
C PRO A 41 -26.42 16.12 10.11
N SER A 42 -26.43 17.32 10.69
CA SER A 42 -26.96 18.54 10.04
C SER A 42 -25.98 19.28 9.12
N THR A 43 -24.74 18.83 8.97
CA THR A 43 -23.69 19.57 8.23
C THR A 43 -22.97 18.79 7.13
N LEU A 44 -23.32 17.51 6.92
CA LEU A 44 -22.64 16.65 5.94
C LEU A 44 -23.50 16.42 4.70
N SER A 45 -22.87 16.52 3.52
CA SER A 45 -23.50 16.04 2.29
C SER A 45 -23.74 14.53 2.37
N ALA A 46 -24.70 14.01 1.59
CA ALA A 46 -24.98 12.56 1.56
C ALA A 46 -23.73 11.70 1.28
N GLY A 47 -22.85 12.16 0.39
CA GLY A 47 -21.58 11.49 0.10
C GLY A 47 -20.58 11.53 1.27
N ALA A 48 -20.52 12.65 2.00
CA ALA A 48 -19.67 12.75 3.18
C ALA A 48 -20.20 11.87 4.33
N ALA A 49 -21.52 11.81 4.52
CA ALA A 49 -22.16 10.93 5.49
C ALA A 49 -21.90 9.44 5.16
N PHE A 50 -22.01 9.05 3.88
CA PHE A 50 -21.69 7.69 3.45
C PHE A 50 -20.23 7.32 3.72
N LEU A 51 -19.28 8.19 3.40
CA LEU A 51 -17.85 7.95 3.69
C LEU A 51 -17.57 7.89 5.19
N MET A 52 -18.23 8.70 6.02
CA MET A 52 -18.14 8.57 7.48
C MET A 52 -18.70 7.22 7.96
N ALA A 53 -19.78 6.73 7.34
CA ALA A 53 -20.38 5.46 7.71
C ALA A 53 -19.56 4.24 7.25
N THR A 54 -18.74 4.35 6.21
CA THR A 54 -18.12 3.16 5.57
C THR A 54 -16.60 3.15 5.60
N ASN A 55 -15.96 4.21 6.09
CA ASN A 55 -14.51 4.34 6.10
C ASN A 55 -14.00 4.55 7.54
N PRO A 56 -13.42 3.51 8.17
CA PRO A 56 -12.87 3.60 9.51
C PRO A 56 -11.83 4.73 9.69
N LEU A 57 -10.98 4.98 8.68
CA LEU A 57 -9.98 6.06 8.76
C LEU A 57 -10.63 7.44 8.81
N ARG A 58 -11.77 7.62 8.13
CA ARG A 58 -12.54 8.87 8.18
C ARG A 58 -13.16 9.09 9.55
N MET A 59 -13.67 8.03 10.18
CA MET A 59 -14.17 8.10 11.55
C MET A 59 -13.07 8.38 12.58
N VAL A 60 -11.90 7.76 12.43
CA VAL A 60 -10.74 8.08 13.28
C VAL A 60 -10.33 9.55 13.11
N ALA A 61 -10.28 10.07 11.88
CA ALA A 61 -9.97 11.47 11.64
C ALA A 61 -11.00 12.41 12.30
N TYR A 62 -12.29 12.08 12.20
CA TYR A 62 -13.37 12.84 12.84
C TYR A 62 -13.29 12.82 14.37
N THR A 63 -13.04 11.66 14.98
CA THR A 63 -12.97 11.53 16.45
C THR A 63 -11.81 12.35 17.04
N HIS A 64 -10.69 12.45 16.31
CA HIS A 64 -9.59 13.39 16.63
C HIS A 64 -9.99 14.87 16.55
N GLU A 65 -10.97 15.24 15.70
CA GLU A 65 -11.52 16.60 15.67
C GLU A 65 -12.42 16.88 16.87
N VAL A 66 -13.06 15.84 17.42
CA VAL A 66 -13.89 15.95 18.63
C VAL A 66 -13.02 16.06 19.89
N SER A 67 -12.09 15.13 20.09
CA SER A 67 -11.10 15.20 21.17
C SER A 67 -9.92 14.26 20.91
N ALA A 68 -8.75 14.56 21.48
CA ALA A 68 -7.59 13.67 21.39
C ALA A 68 -7.87 12.28 21.98
N ALA A 69 -8.55 12.22 23.13
CA ALA A 69 -8.87 10.94 23.79
C ALA A 69 -9.80 10.05 22.94
N HIS A 70 -10.81 10.63 22.29
CA HIS A 70 -11.68 9.89 21.36
C HIS A 70 -10.93 9.44 20.12
N GLY A 71 -10.04 10.28 19.60
CA GLY A 71 -9.18 9.93 18.48
C GLY A 71 -8.27 8.74 18.80
N ASP A 72 -7.64 8.74 19.98
CA ASP A 72 -6.77 7.66 20.42
C ASP A 72 -7.54 6.34 20.62
N GLU A 73 -8.74 6.39 21.20
CA GLU A 73 -9.61 5.21 21.33
C GLU A 73 -10.03 4.66 19.95
N ALA A 74 -10.40 5.53 19.01
CA ALA A 74 -10.72 5.12 17.64
C ALA A 74 -9.51 4.50 16.91
N GLU A 75 -8.32 5.05 17.13
CA GLU A 75 -7.07 4.50 16.59
C GLU A 75 -6.80 3.08 17.11
N ASP A 76 -7.05 2.84 18.40
CA ASP A 76 -6.86 1.52 19.01
C ASP A 76 -7.87 0.50 18.49
N ILE A 77 -9.14 0.87 18.30
CA ILE A 77 -10.16 0.01 17.66
C ILE A 77 -9.73 -0.34 16.23
N LEU A 78 -9.33 0.65 15.43
CA LEU A 78 -8.89 0.42 14.07
C LEU A 78 -7.63 -0.45 14.01
N ARG A 79 -6.66 -0.22 14.91
CA ARG A 79 -5.43 -1.02 14.98
C ARG A 79 -5.72 -2.47 15.36
N ALA A 80 -6.63 -2.71 16.30
CA ALA A 80 -7.05 -4.05 16.69
C ALA A 80 -7.71 -4.79 15.52
N ALA A 81 -8.55 -4.10 14.74
CA ALA A 81 -9.17 -4.65 13.55
C ALA A 81 -8.12 -4.98 12.45
N GLU A 82 -7.21 -4.05 12.17
CA GLU A 82 -6.10 -4.29 11.23
C GLU A 82 -5.22 -5.46 11.65
N THR A 83 -4.89 -5.57 12.95
CA THR A 83 -4.09 -6.67 13.49
C THR A 83 -4.82 -8.00 13.33
N SER A 84 -6.13 -8.03 13.61
CA SER A 84 -6.94 -9.23 13.45
C SER A 84 -7.03 -9.67 11.98
N ALA A 85 -7.22 -8.71 11.06
CA ALA A 85 -7.25 -8.96 9.63
C ALA A 85 -5.89 -9.48 9.11
N ALA A 86 -4.78 -8.93 9.60
CA ALA A 86 -3.43 -9.39 9.26
C ALA A 86 -3.17 -10.86 9.66
N MET A 87 -3.84 -11.37 10.69
CA MET A 87 -3.68 -12.77 11.13
C MET A 87 -4.31 -13.77 10.17
N THR A 88 -5.37 -13.38 9.46
CA THR A 88 -6.13 -14.23 8.53
C THR A 88 -5.79 -13.98 7.07
N ALA A 89 -5.28 -12.80 6.74
CA ALA A 89 -4.90 -12.45 5.37
C ALA A 89 -3.77 -13.35 4.83
N VAL A 90 -3.90 -13.74 3.56
CA VAL A 90 -2.92 -14.56 2.85
C VAL A 90 -2.15 -13.74 1.81
N PRO A 91 -0.88 -14.08 1.51
CA PRO A 91 -0.12 -13.37 0.49
C PRO A 91 -0.75 -13.52 -0.88
N ALA A 92 -0.72 -12.46 -1.67
CA ALA A 92 -1.20 -12.54 -3.05
C ALA A 92 -0.32 -13.53 -3.85
N PRO A 93 -0.90 -14.28 -4.81
CA PRO A 93 -0.14 -15.23 -5.62
C PRO A 93 1.08 -14.59 -6.30
N GLY A 94 2.26 -15.17 -6.06
CA GLY A 94 3.52 -14.70 -6.64
C GLY A 94 4.22 -13.56 -5.90
N VAL A 95 3.71 -13.08 -4.76
CA VAL A 95 4.38 -12.03 -3.96
C VAL A 95 5.79 -12.43 -3.55
N ARG A 96 5.97 -13.63 -2.98
CA ARG A 96 7.29 -14.10 -2.59
C ARG A 96 8.25 -14.16 -3.79
N GLN A 97 7.76 -14.66 -4.93
CA GLN A 97 8.54 -14.79 -6.15
C GLN A 97 9.02 -13.42 -6.67
N VAL A 98 8.14 -12.41 -6.71
CA VAL A 98 8.53 -11.08 -7.21
C VAL A 98 9.48 -10.37 -6.25
N LEU A 99 9.30 -10.52 -4.92
CA LEU A 99 10.20 -9.94 -3.94
C LEU A 99 11.61 -10.56 -4.01
N LEU A 100 11.69 -11.88 -4.21
CA LEU A 100 12.96 -12.57 -4.47
C LEU A 100 13.60 -12.10 -5.79
N ALA A 101 12.81 -11.92 -6.85
CA ALA A 101 13.32 -11.42 -8.13
C ALA A 101 13.86 -9.98 -8.01
N CYS A 102 13.24 -9.12 -7.20
CA CYS A 102 13.79 -7.81 -6.87
C CYS A 102 15.18 -7.95 -6.24
N GLN A 103 15.32 -8.77 -5.19
CA GLN A 103 16.59 -8.98 -4.50
C GLN A 103 17.66 -9.54 -5.45
N ALA A 104 17.34 -10.60 -6.19
CA ALA A 104 18.24 -11.27 -7.13
C ALA A 104 18.70 -10.33 -8.27
N SER A 105 17.84 -9.40 -8.68
CA SER A 105 18.17 -8.41 -9.71
C SER A 105 18.87 -7.16 -9.18
N GLY A 106 19.17 -7.09 -7.88
CA GLY A 106 19.85 -5.98 -7.22
C GLY A 106 18.97 -4.77 -6.93
N ARG A 107 17.64 -4.94 -6.90
CA ARG A 107 16.67 -3.87 -6.62
C ARG A 107 16.32 -3.81 -5.14
N ASN A 108 16.36 -2.59 -4.60
CA ASN A 108 15.84 -2.35 -3.26
C ASN A 108 14.31 -2.44 -3.24
N VAL A 109 13.75 -2.97 -2.15
CA VAL A 109 12.30 -3.10 -1.97
C VAL A 109 11.85 -2.20 -0.83
N ALA A 110 10.75 -1.48 -1.02
CA ALA A 110 9.98 -0.87 0.06
C ALA A 110 8.51 -1.29 -0.03
N VAL A 111 7.84 -1.30 1.12
CA VAL A 111 6.40 -1.58 1.21
C VAL A 111 5.71 -0.35 1.78
N VAL A 112 4.62 0.07 1.13
CA VAL A 112 3.80 1.21 1.55
C VAL A 112 2.36 0.77 1.75
N GLY A 113 1.68 1.29 2.77
CA GLY A 113 0.28 0.99 3.01
C GLY A 113 -0.42 2.10 3.78
N SER A 114 -1.72 2.25 3.57
CA SER A 114 -2.59 3.09 4.42
C SER A 114 -3.06 2.33 5.67
N HIS A 115 -2.12 1.63 6.31
CA HIS A 115 -2.32 0.86 7.54
C HIS A 115 -1.20 1.19 8.52
N TYR A 116 -1.34 0.80 9.79
CA TYR A 116 -0.26 0.99 10.74
C TYR A 116 0.98 0.21 10.32
N SER A 117 2.14 0.85 10.44
CA SER A 117 3.42 0.24 10.05
C SER A 117 3.66 -1.07 10.82
N ALA A 118 3.27 -1.12 12.10
CA ALA A 118 3.35 -2.32 12.93
C ALA A 118 2.49 -3.48 12.40
N THR A 119 1.28 -3.21 11.89
CA THR A 119 0.43 -4.22 11.23
C THR A 119 1.14 -4.80 10.01
N ILE A 120 1.68 -3.94 9.15
CA ILE A 120 2.37 -4.35 7.93
C ILE A 120 3.61 -5.18 8.27
N GLU A 121 4.40 -4.75 9.25
CA GLU A 121 5.59 -5.48 9.72
C GLU A 121 5.21 -6.86 10.26
N SER A 122 4.24 -6.92 11.19
CA SER A 122 3.78 -8.19 11.76
C SER A 122 3.24 -9.17 10.71
N TYR A 123 2.53 -8.66 9.70
CA TYR A 123 2.08 -9.48 8.57
C TYR A 123 3.27 -10.05 7.78
N LEU A 124 4.24 -9.20 7.44
CA LEU A 124 5.41 -9.63 6.66
C LEU A 124 6.28 -10.61 7.43
N ASP A 125 6.40 -10.46 8.75
CA ASP A 125 7.12 -11.41 9.61
C ASP A 125 6.43 -12.77 9.63
N ARG A 126 5.11 -12.79 9.83
CA ARG A 126 4.29 -14.02 9.87
C ARG A 126 4.40 -14.85 8.58
N HIS A 127 4.55 -14.19 7.44
CA HIS A 127 4.63 -14.83 6.12
C HIS A 127 6.07 -14.98 5.61
N GLU A 128 7.07 -14.73 6.45
CA GLU A 128 8.50 -14.80 6.08
C GLU A 128 8.82 -13.95 4.83
N LEU A 129 8.25 -12.75 4.75
CA LEU A 129 8.48 -11.77 3.69
C LEU A 129 9.30 -10.57 4.17
N ARG A 130 9.40 -10.35 5.49
CA ARG A 130 10.04 -9.17 6.07
C ARG A 130 11.49 -9.00 5.63
N GLN A 131 12.24 -10.09 5.54
CA GLN A 131 13.64 -10.12 5.10
C GLN A 131 13.84 -9.78 3.63
N LEU A 132 12.77 -9.83 2.82
CA LEU A 132 12.79 -9.45 1.40
C LEU A 132 12.38 -7.99 1.18
N ALA A 133 11.94 -7.30 2.25
CA ALA A 133 11.51 -5.92 2.22
C ALA A 133 12.48 -5.03 3.01
N GLY A 134 12.84 -3.88 2.44
CA GLY A 134 13.61 -2.84 3.12
C GLY A 134 12.69 -1.96 3.99
N PRO A 135 12.55 -0.66 3.69
CA PRO A 135 11.67 0.23 4.44
C PRO A 135 10.19 -0.17 4.36
N ILE A 136 9.54 -0.21 5.53
CA ILE A 136 8.09 -0.37 5.66
C ILE A 136 7.49 0.98 6.07
N ILE A 137 6.56 1.49 5.27
CA ILE A 137 6.01 2.83 5.45
C ILE A 137 4.49 2.75 5.52
N GLY A 138 3.98 2.74 6.74
CA GLY A 138 2.57 2.93 7.04
C GLY A 138 2.29 4.22 7.81
N TYR A 139 1.09 4.28 8.37
CA TYR A 139 0.79 5.21 9.45
C TYR A 139 1.67 4.89 10.67
N ARG A 140 2.08 5.95 11.36
CA ARG A 140 2.64 5.85 12.71
C ARG A 140 1.53 6.25 13.68
N HIS A 141 1.70 5.93 14.96
CA HIS A 141 0.82 6.46 16.00
C HIS A 141 0.61 7.96 15.78
N HIS A 142 -0.65 8.40 15.92
CA HIS A 142 -1.16 9.75 15.67
C HIS A 142 -1.66 10.06 14.26
N ARG A 143 -2.96 10.34 14.22
CA ARG A 143 -3.74 11.07 13.22
C ARG A 143 -3.60 10.51 11.80
N PRO A 144 -4.17 9.32 11.52
CA PRO A 144 -4.34 8.88 10.14
C PRO A 144 -5.11 9.95 9.36
N SER A 145 -4.68 10.23 8.13
CA SER A 145 -5.16 11.39 7.36
C SER A 145 -6.62 11.30 6.90
N GLY A 146 -7.36 10.25 7.30
CA GLY A 146 -8.71 9.92 6.81
C GLY A 146 -8.79 9.71 5.29
N ARG A 147 -7.66 9.80 4.58
CA ARG A 147 -7.57 9.70 3.14
C ARG A 147 -6.97 8.33 2.80
N PRO A 148 -7.43 7.68 1.71
CA PRO A 148 -6.75 6.52 1.17
C PRO A 148 -5.29 6.86 0.84
N MET A 149 -4.45 5.84 0.59
CA MET A 149 -3.00 6.00 0.37
C MET A 149 -2.65 7.32 -0.31
N GLY A 150 -1.84 8.15 0.37
CA GLY A 150 -1.45 9.47 -0.12
C GLY A 150 -0.04 9.48 -0.69
N THR A 151 0.26 10.50 -1.51
CA THR A 151 1.60 10.74 -2.07
C THR A 151 2.71 10.84 -1.01
N ALA A 152 2.35 11.24 0.23
CA ALA A 152 3.27 11.32 1.36
C ALA A 152 3.93 9.97 1.71
N LEU A 153 3.21 8.85 1.63
CA LEU A 153 3.76 7.53 1.97
C LEU A 153 4.83 7.09 0.97
N VAL A 154 4.54 7.23 -0.33
CA VAL A 154 5.50 6.91 -1.40
C VAL A 154 6.71 7.86 -1.36
N ARG A 155 6.50 9.17 -1.08
CA ARG A 155 7.62 10.12 -0.89
C ARG A 155 8.51 9.73 0.30
N ARG A 156 7.92 9.26 1.40
CA ARG A 156 8.67 8.76 2.57
C ARG A 156 9.45 7.50 2.23
N ALA A 157 8.86 6.54 1.50
CA ALA A 157 9.54 5.34 1.03
C ALA A 157 10.75 5.70 0.14
N ARG A 158 10.56 6.60 -0.83
CA ARG A 158 11.65 7.10 -1.68
C ARG A 158 12.79 7.73 -0.87
N LYS A 159 12.45 8.57 0.12
CA LYS A 159 13.44 9.19 1.00
C LYS A 159 14.19 8.14 1.83
N ALA A 160 13.49 7.15 2.36
CA ALA A 160 14.11 6.05 3.11
C ALA A 160 15.01 5.16 2.24
N LEU A 161 14.66 5.01 0.97
CA LEU A 161 15.47 4.31 -0.04
C LEU A 161 16.64 5.15 -0.58
N ALA A 162 16.68 6.46 -0.28
CA ALA A 162 17.63 7.42 -0.85
C ALA A 162 17.67 7.43 -2.40
N MET A 163 16.51 7.25 -3.06
CA MET A 163 16.42 7.12 -4.52
C MET A 163 15.79 8.34 -5.20
N ASN A 164 16.16 8.58 -6.47
CA ASN A 164 15.47 9.56 -7.31
C ASN A 164 14.12 9.02 -7.80
N PRO A 165 13.12 9.88 -8.08
CA PRO A 165 11.83 9.41 -8.58
C PRO A 165 11.93 8.58 -9.86
N ALA A 166 12.83 8.96 -10.76
CA ALA A 166 13.08 8.25 -12.03
C ALA A 166 13.67 6.83 -11.86
N GLU A 167 14.25 6.55 -10.70
CA GLU A 167 14.84 5.24 -10.36
C GLU A 167 13.89 4.38 -9.51
N CYS A 168 12.74 4.94 -9.12
CA CYS A 168 11.70 4.26 -8.35
C CYS A 168 10.54 3.84 -9.25
N THR A 169 10.05 2.62 -9.00
CA THR A 169 8.82 2.13 -9.60
C THR A 169 7.84 1.75 -8.50
N VAL A 170 6.63 2.32 -8.55
CA VAL A 170 5.52 1.93 -7.67
C VAL A 170 4.75 0.79 -8.31
N VAL A 171 4.50 -0.27 -7.55
CA VAL A 171 3.70 -1.42 -7.96
C VAL A 171 2.38 -1.39 -7.21
N GLY A 172 1.27 -1.28 -7.95
CA GLY A 172 -0.08 -1.17 -7.41
C GLY A 172 -1.10 -1.98 -8.22
N ALA A 173 -2.32 -2.10 -7.70
CA ALA A 173 -3.43 -2.71 -8.44
C ALA A 173 -4.66 -1.79 -8.54
N SER A 174 -4.49 -0.48 -8.33
CA SER A 174 -5.57 0.52 -8.48
C SER A 174 -5.15 1.72 -9.32
N ALA A 175 -6.11 2.37 -9.98
CA ALA A 175 -5.93 3.62 -10.70
C ALA A 175 -5.39 4.73 -9.77
N GLN A 176 -5.85 4.76 -8.52
CA GLN A 176 -5.35 5.69 -7.51
C GLN A 176 -3.83 5.53 -7.30
N THR A 177 -3.32 4.30 -7.23
CA THR A 177 -1.87 4.09 -7.10
C THR A 177 -1.11 4.61 -8.31
N MET A 178 -1.66 4.42 -9.52
CA MET A 178 -1.02 4.91 -10.75
C MET A 178 -0.97 6.44 -10.78
N MET A 179 -2.05 7.11 -10.35
CA MET A 179 -2.08 8.57 -10.20
C MET A 179 -1.05 9.07 -9.18
N ILE A 180 -0.95 8.41 -8.02
CA ILE A 180 0.05 8.76 -6.99
C ILE A 180 1.47 8.64 -7.52
N ALA A 181 1.77 7.57 -8.25
CA ALA A 181 3.08 7.36 -8.84
C ALA A 181 3.44 8.49 -9.83
N ALA A 182 2.47 8.91 -10.64
CA ALA A 182 2.63 10.00 -11.58
C ALA A 182 2.80 11.37 -10.89
N ASP A 183 2.01 11.67 -9.86
CA ASP A 183 2.10 12.91 -9.07
C ASP A 183 3.46 13.09 -8.39
N ILE A 184 4.18 11.99 -8.16
CA ILE A 184 5.53 11.99 -7.57
C ILE A 184 6.62 12.01 -8.64
N GLY A 185 6.28 11.73 -9.90
CA GLY A 185 7.23 11.57 -11.00
C GLY A 185 7.97 10.23 -10.98
N THR A 186 7.40 9.22 -10.33
CA THR A 186 7.90 7.84 -10.36
C THR A 186 7.29 7.06 -11.51
N GLN A 187 7.93 5.96 -11.90
CA GLN A 187 7.31 5.03 -12.83
C GLN A 187 6.26 4.18 -12.11
N ALA A 188 5.28 3.66 -12.84
CA ALA A 188 4.18 2.87 -12.28
C ALA A 188 4.00 1.54 -13.01
N ILE A 189 3.87 0.45 -12.23
CA ILE A 189 3.43 -0.86 -12.73
C ILE A 189 2.10 -1.21 -12.07
N GLY A 190 1.08 -1.39 -12.90
CA GLY A 190 -0.22 -1.93 -12.52
C GLY A 190 -0.23 -3.46 -12.62
N VAL A 191 -0.67 -4.16 -11.57
CA VAL A 191 -0.92 -5.62 -11.62
C VAL A 191 -2.40 -5.85 -11.83
N ALA A 192 -2.78 -6.34 -13.00
CA ALA A 192 -4.18 -6.56 -13.34
C ALA A 192 -4.78 -7.72 -12.55
N GLY A 193 -6.07 -7.61 -12.20
CA GLY A 193 -6.85 -8.72 -11.66
C GLY A 193 -6.70 -8.95 -10.14
N LEU A 194 -5.78 -8.26 -9.46
CA LEU A 194 -5.74 -8.25 -8.00
C LEU A 194 -6.85 -7.38 -7.40
N ARG A 195 -7.08 -6.19 -7.97
CA ARG A 195 -8.12 -5.27 -7.49
C ARG A 195 -8.89 -4.60 -8.61
N GLU A 196 -8.18 -4.07 -9.61
CA GLU A 196 -8.81 -3.47 -10.79
C GLU A 196 -8.40 -4.16 -12.10
N SER A 197 -9.24 -3.97 -13.12
CA SER A 197 -9.00 -4.51 -14.46
C SER A 197 -7.85 -3.78 -15.17
N ARG A 198 -7.24 -4.44 -16.16
CA ARG A 198 -6.21 -3.82 -17.03
C ARG A 198 -6.70 -2.50 -17.64
N LYS A 199 -7.97 -2.37 -17.99
CA LYS A 199 -8.53 -1.16 -18.60
C LYS A 199 -8.48 0.05 -17.66
N HIS A 200 -8.64 -0.17 -16.35
CA HIS A 200 -8.57 0.90 -15.34
C HIS A 200 -7.13 1.28 -15.01
N LEU A 201 -6.20 0.33 -15.10
CA LEU A 201 -4.79 0.56 -14.77
C LEU A 201 -3.99 1.13 -15.95
N ALA A 202 -4.38 0.80 -17.19
CA ALA A 202 -3.68 1.21 -18.39
C ALA A 202 -3.97 2.69 -18.73
N GLY A 203 -3.00 3.35 -19.36
CA GLY A 203 -3.18 4.71 -19.90
C GLY A 203 -3.09 5.83 -18.87
N ILE A 204 -2.86 5.52 -17.58
CA ILE A 204 -2.61 6.53 -16.56
C ILE A 204 -1.12 6.92 -16.62
N ASN A 205 -0.83 8.04 -17.28
CA ASN A 205 0.50 8.67 -17.30
C ASN A 205 1.66 7.72 -17.67
N GLY A 206 1.42 6.81 -18.62
CA GLY A 206 2.43 5.85 -19.09
C GLY A 206 2.66 4.65 -18.16
N SER A 207 1.70 4.34 -17.28
CA SER A 207 1.70 3.12 -16.47
C SER A 207 1.84 1.87 -17.35
N VAL A 208 2.73 0.97 -16.93
CA VAL A 208 2.86 -0.36 -17.55
C VAL A 208 1.97 -1.34 -16.79
N VAL A 209 1.21 -2.19 -17.50
CA VAL A 209 0.30 -3.15 -16.85
C VAL A 209 0.72 -4.58 -17.13
N VAL A 210 1.05 -5.31 -16.07
CA VAL A 210 1.39 -6.74 -16.09
C VAL A 210 0.17 -7.58 -15.70
N PRO A 211 0.06 -8.83 -16.21
CA PRO A 211 -1.09 -9.68 -15.93
C PRO A 211 -1.02 -10.33 -14.55
N SER A 212 0.16 -10.45 -13.93
CA SER A 212 0.34 -11.03 -12.59
C SER A 212 1.73 -10.73 -12.02
N LEU A 213 1.93 -11.01 -10.72
CA LEU A 213 3.23 -10.88 -10.06
C LEU A 213 4.30 -11.85 -10.57
N PRO A 214 4.00 -13.12 -10.91
CA PRO A 214 4.97 -14.00 -11.56
C PRO A 214 5.52 -13.45 -12.87
N HIS A 215 4.66 -12.85 -13.71
CA HIS A 215 5.12 -12.22 -14.96
C HIS A 215 6.06 -11.03 -14.69
N LEU A 216 5.82 -10.26 -13.63
CA LEU A 216 6.72 -9.21 -13.21
C LEU A 216 8.05 -9.78 -12.69
N ALA A 217 8.01 -10.87 -11.92
CA ALA A 217 9.20 -11.55 -11.43
C ALA A 217 10.10 -12.03 -12.58
N ASP A 218 9.51 -12.66 -13.60
CA ASP A 218 10.24 -13.13 -14.79
C ASP A 218 10.89 -11.96 -15.53
N ALA A 219 10.17 -10.85 -15.71
CA ALA A 219 10.72 -9.65 -16.35
C ALA A 219 11.88 -9.01 -15.56
N LEU A 220 11.80 -9.02 -14.22
CA LEU A 220 12.88 -8.52 -13.36
C LEU A 220 14.13 -9.39 -13.44
N ALA A 221 13.97 -10.71 -13.52
CA ALA A 221 15.05 -11.67 -13.65
C ALA A 221 15.78 -11.55 -15.00
N MET A 222 15.04 -11.25 -16.07
CA MET A 222 15.62 -11.03 -17.41
C MET A 222 16.40 -9.71 -17.55
N VAL A 223 16.19 -8.75 -16.65
CA VAL A 223 16.80 -7.41 -16.70
C VAL A 223 17.47 -7.07 -15.36
N PRO A 224 18.60 -7.72 -15.01
CA PRO A 224 19.34 -7.40 -13.79
C PRO A 224 19.99 -6.02 -13.87
N ILE A 225 20.14 -5.36 -12.71
CA ILE A 225 20.84 -4.05 -12.61
C ILE A 225 22.35 -4.19 -12.82
N GLY A 226 22.89 -5.40 -12.60
CA GLY A 226 24.30 -5.75 -12.72
C GLY A 226 24.52 -6.87 -13.71
N GLY A 227 24.69 -6.49 -14.97
CA GLY A 227 25.31 -7.31 -16.02
C GLY A 227 26.21 -6.38 -16.82
N GLY A 228 27.38 -6.06 -16.25
CA GLY A 228 28.47 -5.56 -17.07
C GLY A 228 28.73 -6.60 -18.14
N ILE A 229 28.74 -6.18 -19.41
CA ILE A 229 29.25 -6.99 -20.50
C ILE A 229 30.71 -7.29 -20.12
N THR A 230 30.98 -8.47 -19.56
CA THR A 230 32.31 -9.04 -19.64
C THR A 230 32.47 -9.44 -21.10
N SER A 231 33.02 -8.53 -21.89
CA SER A 231 33.54 -8.85 -23.21
C SER A 231 34.57 -9.98 -23.04
N PRO A 232 34.48 -11.07 -23.79
CA PRO A 232 35.59 -12.01 -23.84
C PRO A 232 36.77 -11.29 -24.52
N MET A 233 37.91 -11.27 -23.84
CA MET A 233 39.21 -11.01 -24.49
C MET A 233 39.59 -12.19 -25.37
#